data_AF-A0A972FAC3-F1
#
_entry.id   AF-A0A972FAC3-F1
#
_cell.length_a   1.000
_cell.length_b   1.000
_cell.length_c   1.000
_cell.angle_alpha   90.00
_cell.angle_beta   90.00
_cell.angle_gamma   90.00
#
_symmetry.space_group_name_H-M   'P 1'
#
loop_
_entity.id
_entity.type
_entity.pdbx_description
1 polymer ?
#
loop_
_entity_poly.entity_id
_entity_poly.type
_entity_poly.pdbx_seq_one_letter_code
_entity_poly.pdbx_strand_id
1 'polypeptide(L)'
;MKRHHRLIDLSREHYAALKLAKRLRAAPGADAGLADLAAEVRALRGELKRHFDEEEETLLPILRKCDPDAAAQLMHEHGELRALLARTDDADALARLGTLLEAHVRFEERRMFPSIEAWWAATEASMKEGQPSGKARTAAKRGKPCKADSTKETNHDDRYQHMAPGSREFLNAARHARSGGSVVQ
;
A
#
# COMPACT_ATOMS: atom_id res chain seq x y z
N MET A 1 11.09 -12.95 2.62
CA MET A 1 9.85 -13.36 1.91
C MET A 1 9.60 -12.36 0.80
N LYS A 2 9.00 -12.78 -0.32
CA LYS A 2 8.52 -11.82 -1.33
C LYS A 2 7.19 -11.27 -0.83
N ARG A 3 7.07 -9.94 -0.71
CA ARG A 3 5.84 -9.25 -0.34
C ARG A 3 4.72 -9.63 -1.31
N HIS A 4 3.50 -9.84 -0.82
CA HIS A 4 2.34 -10.11 -1.65
C HIS A 4 2.09 -8.98 -2.65
N HIS A 5 1.70 -9.29 -3.89
CA HIS A 5 1.64 -8.30 -4.98
C HIS A 5 0.78 -7.07 -4.64
N ARG A 6 -0.31 -7.28 -3.90
CA ARG A 6 -1.23 -6.21 -3.45
C ARG A 6 -0.62 -5.22 -2.45
N LEU A 7 0.48 -5.60 -1.79
CA LEU A 7 1.14 -4.77 -0.78
C LEU A 7 2.44 -4.15 -1.31
N ILE A 8 2.90 -4.55 -2.50
CA ILE A 8 4.16 -4.05 -3.06
C ILE A 8 4.07 -2.54 -3.33
N ASP A 9 2.95 -2.06 -3.85
CA ASP A 9 2.80 -0.65 -4.19
C ASP A 9 2.67 0.22 -2.94
N LEU A 10 1.89 -0.19 -1.93
CA LEU A 10 1.85 0.45 -0.61
C LEU A 10 3.26 0.50 0.03
N SER A 11 3.98 -0.63 0.05
CA SER A 11 5.37 -0.68 0.54
C SER A 11 6.33 0.25 -0.21
N ARG A 12 6.10 0.55 -1.49
CA ARG A 12 6.96 1.48 -2.25
C ARG A 12 6.72 2.92 -1.82
N GLU A 13 5.48 3.29 -1.55
CA GLU A 13 5.11 4.64 -1.12
C GLU A 13 5.72 5.00 0.25
N HIS A 14 5.97 4.00 1.11
CA HIS A 14 6.69 4.16 2.37
C HIS A 14 8.10 4.77 2.23
N TYR A 15 8.75 4.66 1.06
CA TYR A 15 10.07 5.25 0.87
C TYR A 15 10.06 6.78 1.05
N ALA A 16 9.07 7.46 0.49
CA ALA A 16 8.93 8.91 0.61
C ALA A 16 8.62 9.31 2.06
N ALA A 17 7.72 8.56 2.72
CA ALA A 17 7.37 8.75 4.12
C ALA A 17 8.59 8.62 5.05
N LEU A 18 9.39 7.56 4.90
CA LEU A 18 10.60 7.34 5.70
C LEU A 18 11.68 8.39 5.44
N LYS A 19 11.83 8.86 4.19
CA LYS A 19 12.75 9.94 3.87
C LYS A 19 12.35 11.24 4.58
N LEU A 20 11.06 11.59 4.53
CA LEU A 20 10.52 12.74 5.26
C LEU A 20 10.73 12.58 6.77
N ALA A 21 10.34 11.43 7.33
CA ALA A 21 10.48 11.12 8.75
C ALA A 21 11.91 11.30 9.26
N LYS A 22 12.90 10.77 8.52
CA LYS A 22 14.32 10.93 8.85
C LYS A 22 14.75 12.38 8.88
N ARG A 23 14.28 13.21 7.95
CA ARG A 23 14.61 14.64 7.90
C ARG A 23 14.00 15.41 9.07
N LEU A 24 12.73 15.16 9.35
CA LEU A 24 12.02 15.77 10.48
C LEU A 24 12.68 15.46 11.83
N ARG A 25 13.14 14.21 12.01
CA ARG A 25 13.85 13.78 13.23
C ARG A 25 15.27 14.33 13.36
N ALA A 26 15.91 14.67 12.25
CA ALA A 26 17.27 15.20 12.24
C ALA A 26 17.32 16.73 12.44
N ALA A 27 16.16 17.39 12.46
CA ALA A 27 16.07 18.83 12.64
C ALA A 27 16.48 19.20 14.07
N PRO A 28 17.53 20.04 14.28
CA PRO A 28 17.79 20.60 15.59
C PRO A 28 16.60 21.48 15.99
N GLY A 29 16.21 21.47 17.27
CA GLY A 29 15.04 22.21 17.79
C GLY A 29 15.15 23.74 17.78
N ALA A 30 15.88 24.31 16.83
CA ALA A 30 16.01 25.74 16.59
C ALA A 30 15.48 26.07 15.19
N ASP A 31 14.77 27.19 15.04
CA ASP A 31 14.01 27.65 13.86
C ASP A 31 14.72 27.55 12.49
N ALA A 32 16.04 27.36 12.47
CA ALA A 32 16.83 27.17 11.27
C ALA A 32 16.37 25.91 10.49
N GLY A 33 15.70 26.13 9.37
CA GLY A 33 15.20 25.07 8.47
C GLY A 33 13.75 24.65 8.74
N LEU A 34 13.06 25.26 9.70
CA LEU A 34 11.64 24.97 9.96
C LEU A 34 10.78 25.22 8.71
N ALA A 35 11.02 26.33 8.01
CA ALA A 35 10.30 26.68 6.78
C ALA A 35 10.49 25.63 5.67
N ASP A 36 11.70 25.10 5.50
CA ASP A 36 12.02 24.09 4.49
C ASP A 36 11.34 22.75 4.84
N LEU A 37 11.41 22.32 6.10
CA LEU A 37 10.73 21.11 6.57
C LEU A 37 9.22 21.23 6.42
N ALA A 38 8.66 22.39 6.78
CA ALA A 38 7.25 22.69 6.60
C ALA A 38 6.83 22.62 5.13
N ALA A 39 7.67 23.13 4.20
CA ALA A 39 7.42 23.02 2.77
C ALA A 39 7.44 21.56 2.28
N GLU A 40 8.38 20.74 2.75
CA GLU A 40 8.43 19.31 2.43
C GLU A 40 7.21 18.54 2.94
N VAL A 41 6.76 18.83 4.16
CA VAL A 41 5.53 18.26 4.71
C VAL A 41 4.32 18.66 3.87
N ARG A 42 4.20 19.94 3.47
CA ARG A 42 3.09 20.39 2.62
C ARG A 42 3.11 19.71 1.25
N ALA A 43 4.29 19.49 0.67
CA ALA A 43 4.44 18.81 -0.61
C ALA A 43 3.97 17.35 -0.54
N LEU A 44 4.33 16.61 0.52
CA LEU A 44 3.98 15.19 0.67
C LEU A 44 2.62 14.93 1.33
N ARG A 45 1.99 15.95 1.94
CA ARG A 45 0.73 15.79 2.70
C ARG A 45 -0.37 15.11 1.89
N GLY A 46 -0.53 15.48 0.62
CA GLY A 46 -1.57 14.93 -0.24
C GLY A 46 -1.39 13.43 -0.50
N GLU A 47 -0.15 13.03 -0.81
CA GLU A 47 0.22 11.63 -1.05
C GLU A 47 0.04 10.78 0.21
N LEU A 48 0.54 11.27 1.36
CA LEU A 48 0.38 10.56 2.64
C LEU A 48 -1.08 10.34 3.02
N LYS A 49 -1.94 11.35 2.83
CA LYS A 49 -3.38 11.20 3.12
C LYS A 49 -4.03 10.16 2.21
N ARG A 50 -3.73 10.19 0.92
CA ARG A 50 -4.26 9.20 -0.04
C ARG A 50 -3.80 7.79 0.30
N HIS A 51 -2.54 7.65 0.70
CA HIS A 51 -1.98 6.39 1.16
C HIS A 51 -2.76 5.83 2.36
N PHE A 52 -2.97 6.64 3.40
CA PHE A 52 -3.77 6.24 4.58
C PHE A 52 -5.20 5.84 4.20
N ASP A 53 -5.83 6.59 3.29
CA ASP A 53 -7.19 6.31 2.83
C ASP A 53 -7.25 4.97 2.08
N GLU A 54 -6.25 4.64 1.25
CA GLU A 54 -6.18 3.36 0.53
C GLU A 54 -6.01 2.17 1.48
N GLU A 55 -5.17 2.29 2.51
CA GLU A 55 -5.01 1.25 3.52
C GLU A 55 -6.28 1.05 4.35
N GLU A 56 -6.94 2.14 4.74
CA GLU A 56 -8.21 2.10 5.47
C GLU A 56 -9.33 1.46 4.63
N GLU A 57 -9.39 1.76 3.33
CA GLU A 57 -10.40 1.20 2.43
C GLU A 57 -10.17 -0.29 2.16
N THR A 58 -8.92 -0.68 1.89
CA THR A 58 -8.59 -2.00 1.34
C THR A 58 -8.14 -3.01 2.39
N LEU A 59 -7.41 -2.58 3.42
CA LEU A 59 -6.76 -3.47 4.39
C LEU A 59 -7.48 -3.53 5.73
N LEU A 60 -8.02 -2.41 6.22
CA LEU A 60 -8.71 -2.35 7.51
C LEU A 60 -9.85 -3.38 7.66
N PRO A 61 -10.70 -3.66 6.64
CA PRO A 61 -11.75 -4.68 6.77
C PRO A 61 -11.21 -6.10 7.00
N ILE A 62 -10.02 -6.40 6.47
CA ILE A 62 -9.33 -7.68 6.68
C ILE A 62 -8.67 -7.68 8.05
N LEU A 63 -7.98 -6.59 8.40
CA LEU A 63 -7.27 -6.43 9.65
C LEU A 63 -8.20 -6.57 10.86
N ARG A 64 -9.42 -6.02 10.79
CA ARG A 64 -10.47 -6.20 11.81
C ARG A 64 -10.84 -7.67 12.08
N LYS A 65 -10.57 -8.58 11.13
CA LYS A 65 -10.83 -10.02 11.28
C LYS A 65 -9.61 -10.79 11.78
N CYS A 66 -8.42 -10.43 11.33
CA CYS A 66 -7.20 -11.19 11.62
C CYS A 66 -6.34 -10.62 12.76
N ASP A 67 -6.34 -9.31 12.98
CA ASP A 67 -5.56 -8.62 14.03
C ASP A 67 -6.31 -7.33 14.46
N PRO A 68 -7.38 -7.45 15.29
CA PRO A 68 -8.19 -6.30 15.71
C PRO A 68 -7.40 -5.22 16.45
N ASP A 69 -6.36 -5.61 17.17
CA ASP A 69 -5.46 -4.68 17.88
C ASP A 69 -4.66 -3.84 16.89
N ALA A 70 -4.12 -4.46 15.83
CA ALA A 70 -3.46 -3.71 14.75
C ALA A 70 -4.45 -2.80 14.02
N ALA A 71 -5.72 -3.20 13.84
CA ALA A 71 -6.74 -2.34 13.25
C ALA A 71 -7.04 -1.10 14.10
N ALA A 72 -7.10 -1.25 15.43
CA ALA A 72 -7.26 -0.12 16.34
C ALA A 72 -6.02 0.80 16.32
N GLN A 73 -4.82 0.22 16.30
CA GLN A 73 -3.57 0.97 16.21
C GLN A 73 -3.48 1.78 14.90
N LEU A 74 -3.80 1.17 13.74
CA LEU A 74 -3.78 1.83 12.43
C LEU A 74 -4.65 3.09 12.44
N MET A 75 -5.91 2.96 12.87
CA MET A 75 -6.85 4.08 12.90
C MET A 75 -6.41 5.19 13.87
N HIS A 76 -5.85 4.81 15.01
CA HIS A 76 -5.32 5.78 15.98
C HIS A 76 -4.13 6.55 15.42
N GLU A 77 -3.13 5.84 14.89
CA GLU A 77 -1.93 6.46 14.32
C GLU A 77 -2.26 7.33 13.11
N HIS A 78 -3.17 6.90 12.22
CA HIS A 78 -3.64 7.72 11.10
C HIS A 78 -4.32 9.02 11.57
N GLY A 79 -5.12 8.97 12.62
CA GLY A 79 -5.75 10.16 13.22
C GLY A 79 -4.70 11.17 13.69
N GLU A 80 -3.73 10.68 14.47
CA GLU A 80 -2.62 11.49 14.99
C GLU A 80 -1.73 12.06 13.87
N LEU A 81 -1.38 11.24 12.88
CA LEU A 81 -0.60 11.65 11.71
C LEU A 81 -1.33 12.74 10.91
N ARG A 82 -2.63 12.59 10.65
CA ARG A 82 -3.43 13.61 9.95
C ARG A 82 -3.48 14.93 10.74
N ALA A 83 -3.55 14.87 12.06
CA ALA A 83 -3.52 16.06 12.92
C ALA A 83 -2.14 16.75 12.89
N LEU A 84 -1.05 15.99 12.99
CA LEU A 84 0.31 16.53 12.94
C LEU A 84 0.65 17.11 11.56
N LEU A 85 0.19 16.47 10.48
CA LEU A 85 0.37 16.97 9.11
C LEU A 85 -0.23 18.37 8.91
N ALA A 86 -1.21 18.78 9.71
CA ALA A 86 -1.82 20.11 9.64
C ALA A 86 -0.97 21.21 10.33
N ARG A 87 -0.13 20.84 11.32
CA ARG A 87 0.61 21.76 12.20
C ARG A 87 2.05 21.98 11.71
N THR A 88 2.18 22.59 10.53
CA THR A 88 3.49 22.79 9.87
C THR A 88 4.29 23.98 10.41
N ASP A 89 3.69 24.81 11.26
CA ASP A 89 4.24 25.99 11.91
C ASP A 89 4.83 25.69 13.30
N ASP A 90 4.71 24.45 13.77
CA ASP A 90 5.13 24.01 15.08
C ASP A 90 6.27 23.00 14.96
N ALA A 91 7.48 23.40 15.41
CA ALA A 91 8.67 22.56 15.37
C ALA A 91 8.52 21.25 16.16
N ASP A 92 7.84 21.29 17.31
CA ASP A 92 7.59 20.08 18.10
C ASP A 92 6.60 19.16 17.39
N ALA A 93 5.59 19.73 16.70
CA ALA A 93 4.68 18.94 15.88
C ALA A 93 5.41 18.25 14.73
N LEU A 94 6.35 18.92 14.08
CA LEU A 94 7.18 18.33 13.03
C LEU A 94 8.09 17.21 13.56
N ALA A 95 8.71 17.40 14.72
CA ALA A 95 9.53 16.37 15.35
C ALA A 95 8.70 15.12 15.76
N ARG A 96 7.51 15.35 16.33
CA ARG A 96 6.55 14.28 16.63
C ARG A 96 6.08 13.57 15.37
N LEU A 97 5.77 14.31 14.30
CA LEU A 97 5.38 13.75 13.01
C LEU A 97 6.46 12.82 12.48
N GLY A 98 7.72 13.24 12.48
CA GLY A 98 8.82 12.39 12.01
C GLY A 98 9.00 11.12 12.83
N THR A 99 8.81 11.21 14.15
CA THR A 99 8.91 10.04 15.04
C THR A 99 7.75 9.07 14.83
N LEU A 100 6.52 9.59 14.80
CA LEU A 100 5.32 8.77 14.61
C LEU A 100 5.29 8.13 13.23
N LEU A 101 5.63 8.87 12.16
CA LEU A 101 5.61 8.37 10.79
C LEU A 101 6.63 7.23 10.57
N GLU A 102 7.83 7.32 11.18
CA GLU A 102 8.79 6.20 11.13
C GLU A 102 8.26 4.97 11.89
N ALA A 103 7.69 5.18 13.08
CA ALA A 103 7.15 4.09 13.89
C ALA A 103 5.98 3.38 13.19
N HIS A 104 5.09 4.17 12.59
CA HIS A 104 3.93 3.73 11.84
C HIS A 104 4.30 2.85 10.63
N VAL A 105 5.19 3.32 9.76
CA VAL A 105 5.68 2.52 8.61
C VAL A 105 6.33 1.21 9.08
N ARG A 106 7.06 1.24 10.20
CA ARG A 106 7.64 0.00 10.77
C ARG A 106 6.58 -0.96 11.29
N PHE A 107 5.53 -0.44 11.90
CA PHE A 107 4.39 -1.22 12.35
C PHE A 107 3.72 -1.92 11.16
N GLU A 108 3.48 -1.20 10.06
CA GLU A 108 2.84 -1.76 8.87
C GLU A 108 3.69 -2.86 8.25
N GLU A 109 4.96 -2.55 7.99
CA GLU A 109 5.88 -3.45 7.29
C GLU A 109 6.18 -4.74 8.07
N ARG A 110 6.23 -4.65 9.41
CA ARG A 110 6.71 -5.74 10.29
C ARG A 110 5.60 -6.49 11.00
N ARG A 111 4.42 -5.89 11.16
CA ARG A 111 3.28 -6.52 11.85
C ARG A 111 2.06 -6.58 10.95
N MET A 112 1.56 -5.43 10.51
CA MET A 112 0.27 -5.38 9.79
C MET A 112 0.28 -6.21 8.51
N PHE A 113 1.25 -5.98 7.63
CA PHE A 113 1.36 -6.68 6.36
C PHE A 113 1.58 -8.19 6.56
N PRO A 114 2.51 -8.66 7.43
CA PRO A 114 2.62 -10.08 7.74
C PRO A 114 1.32 -10.73 8.27
N SER A 115 0.57 -10.05 9.15
CA SER A 115 -0.72 -10.54 9.66
C SER A 115 -1.76 -10.73 8.54
N ILE A 116 -1.83 -9.79 7.60
CA ILE A 116 -2.71 -9.86 6.43
C ILE A 116 -2.27 -10.97 5.48
N GLU A 117 -0.97 -11.10 5.21
CA GLU A 117 -0.41 -12.15 4.35
C GLU A 117 -0.71 -13.54 4.92
N ALA A 118 -0.59 -13.72 6.24
CA ALA A 118 -0.93 -14.97 6.93
C ALA A 118 -2.43 -15.30 6.81
N TRP A 119 -3.29 -14.29 6.96
CA TRP A 119 -4.73 -14.46 6.78
C TRP A 119 -5.08 -14.90 5.35
N TRP A 120 -4.52 -14.25 4.33
CA TRP A 120 -4.73 -14.64 2.93
C TRP A 120 -4.28 -16.08 2.68
N ALA A 121 -3.08 -16.46 3.13
CA ALA A 121 -2.58 -17.81 2.97
C ALA A 121 -3.51 -18.87 3.59
N ALA A 122 -4.03 -18.61 4.80
CA ALA A 122 -4.99 -19.50 5.47
C ALA A 122 -6.32 -19.59 4.69
N THR A 123 -6.86 -18.45 4.23
CA THR A 123 -8.12 -18.44 3.46
C THR A 123 -8.01 -19.15 2.11
N GLU A 124 -6.88 -19.01 1.41
CA GLU A 124 -6.63 -19.72 0.16
C GLU A 124 -6.48 -21.23 0.34
N ALA A 125 -5.89 -21.67 1.47
CA ALA A 125 -5.78 -23.08 1.80
C ALA A 125 -7.16 -23.72 2.04
N SER A 126 -8.03 -23.04 2.80
CA SER A 126 -9.40 -23.51 3.06
C SER A 126 -10.25 -23.66 1.79
N MET A 127 -10.01 -22.85 0.75
CA MET A 127 -10.71 -22.99 -0.54
C MET A 127 -10.22 -24.20 -1.36
N LYS A 128 -8.98 -24.66 -1.15
CA LYS A 128 -8.41 -25.81 -1.87
C LYS A 128 -8.82 -27.15 -1.27
N GLU A 129 -9.08 -27.22 0.03
CA GLU A 129 -9.50 -28.45 0.72
C GLU A 129 -10.98 -28.83 0.48
N GLY A 130 -11.79 -27.91 -0.08
CA GLY A 130 -13.19 -28.15 -0.40
C GLY A 130 -13.47 -28.87 -1.74
N GLN A 131 -12.45 -29.30 -2.48
CA GLN A 131 -12.65 -30.00 -3.76
C GLN A 131 -12.45 -31.52 -3.59
N PRO A 132 -13.52 -32.33 -3.47
CA PRO A 132 -13.37 -33.77 -3.49
C PRO A 132 -12.90 -34.20 -4.88
N SER A 133 -11.67 -34.70 -4.98
CA SER A 133 -11.19 -35.38 -6.18
C SER A 133 -11.97 -36.68 -6.36
N GLY A 134 -13.09 -36.62 -7.06
CA GLY A 134 -13.80 -37.81 -7.52
C GLY A 134 -12.94 -38.58 -8.52
N LYS A 135 -12.20 -39.59 -8.06
CA LYS A 135 -11.63 -40.63 -8.93
C LYS A 135 -12.62 -41.79 -9.01
N ALA A 136 -13.21 -42.00 -10.19
CA ALA A 136 -13.69 -43.30 -10.65
C ALA A 136 -13.38 -43.37 -12.16
N ARG A 137 -12.24 -43.94 -12.57
CA ARG A 137 -11.99 -45.35 -12.93
C ARG A 137 -12.97 -45.93 -13.98
N THR A 138 -12.34 -46.27 -15.12
CA THR A 138 -12.53 -47.41 -16.04
C THR A 138 -13.69 -47.45 -17.05
N ALA A 139 -13.27 -47.23 -18.31
CA ALA A 139 -13.70 -47.79 -19.60
C ALA A 139 -14.85 -48.82 -19.68
N ALA A 140 -15.82 -48.56 -20.58
CA ALA A 140 -16.23 -49.51 -21.63
C ALA A 140 -17.22 -48.91 -22.67
N LYS A 141 -16.87 -49.12 -23.95
CA LYS A 141 -17.71 -49.36 -25.15
C LYS A 141 -18.56 -48.24 -25.80
N ARG A 142 -17.99 -47.75 -26.90
CA ARG A 142 -18.52 -47.50 -28.26
C ARG A 142 -20.05 -47.53 -28.48
N GLY A 143 -20.58 -46.40 -28.96
CA GLY A 143 -21.82 -46.27 -29.74
C GLY A 143 -21.76 -45.00 -30.61
N LYS A 144 -22.07 -45.13 -31.91
CA LYS A 144 -21.95 -44.10 -32.98
C LYS A 144 -22.95 -42.92 -32.85
N PRO A 145 -22.72 -41.80 -33.56
CA PRO A 145 -23.39 -40.52 -33.30
C PRO A 145 -24.67 -40.30 -34.12
N CYS A 146 -25.63 -39.57 -33.55
CA CYS A 146 -26.76 -38.95 -34.26
C CYS A 146 -26.74 -37.44 -34.04
N LYS A 147 -27.17 -36.70 -35.07
CA LYS A 147 -26.97 -35.27 -35.28
C LYS A 147 -27.96 -34.38 -34.52
N ALA A 148 -27.47 -33.17 -34.25
CA ALA A 148 -28.15 -31.87 -34.29
C ALA A 148 -29.47 -31.69 -33.52
N ASP A 149 -29.48 -30.79 -32.55
CA ASP A 149 -30.12 -29.49 -32.79
C ASP A 149 -29.51 -28.41 -31.91
N SER A 150 -29.79 -27.19 -32.32
CA SER A 150 -29.08 -25.95 -32.10
C SER A 150 -29.96 -25.07 -31.23
N THR A 151 -29.50 -24.70 -30.04
CA THR A 151 -30.03 -23.51 -29.35
C THR A 151 -28.87 -22.80 -28.68
N LYS A 152 -28.63 -21.59 -29.19
CA LYS A 152 -27.71 -20.59 -28.67
C LYS A 152 -28.22 -20.14 -27.31
N GLU A 153 -27.44 -20.35 -26.26
CA GLU A 153 -27.50 -19.51 -25.07
C GLU A 153 -26.13 -18.86 -24.92
N THR A 154 -26.15 -17.54 -25.07
CA THR A 154 -25.01 -16.65 -25.05
C THR A 154 -24.44 -16.55 -23.65
N ASN A 155 -23.16 -16.86 -23.53
CA ASN A 155 -22.31 -16.59 -22.38
C ASN A 155 -22.37 -15.11 -22.00
N HIS A 156 -22.73 -14.85 -20.74
CA HIS A 156 -22.52 -13.55 -20.08
C HIS A 156 -21.22 -13.64 -19.29
N ASP A 157 -20.11 -13.55 -20.03
CA ASP A 157 -18.83 -13.11 -19.47
C ASP A 157 -18.70 -11.60 -19.73
N ASP A 158 -17.84 -10.97 -18.96
CA ASP A 158 -17.22 -9.67 -19.25
C ASP A 158 -17.87 -8.40 -18.66
N ARG A 159 -17.71 -8.22 -17.34
CA ARG A 159 -17.65 -6.88 -16.72
C ARG A 159 -16.76 -6.85 -15.47
N TYR A 160 -15.45 -7.05 -15.62
CA TYR A 160 -14.45 -6.46 -14.72
C TYR A 160 -13.11 -6.26 -15.47
N GLN A 161 -13.16 -5.54 -16.57
CA GLN A 161 -12.01 -4.85 -17.15
C GLN A 161 -12.38 -3.38 -17.27
N HIS A 162 -11.89 -2.57 -16.33
CA HIS A 162 -11.55 -1.14 -16.47
C HIS A 162 -11.35 -0.54 -15.06
N MET A 163 -10.12 -0.64 -14.54
CA MET A 163 -9.61 0.30 -13.55
C MET A 163 -8.39 1.01 -14.13
N ALA A 164 -8.31 2.31 -13.89
CA ALA A 164 -7.59 3.30 -14.70
C ALA A 164 -6.04 3.18 -14.61
N PRO A 165 -5.30 3.50 -15.70
CA PRO A 165 -3.85 3.64 -15.66
C PRO A 165 -3.48 5.08 -15.30
N GLY A 166 -2.74 5.31 -14.21
CA GLY A 166 -2.41 6.70 -13.88
C GLY A 166 -1.51 6.94 -12.69
N SER A 167 -0.24 6.52 -12.76
CA SER A 167 0.89 7.22 -12.08
C SER A 167 2.23 6.51 -12.35
N ARG A 168 2.50 6.23 -13.63
CA ARG A 168 3.85 5.91 -14.11
C ARG A 168 4.36 7.19 -14.79
N GLU A 169 5.06 8.04 -14.06
CA GLU A 169 6.01 9.10 -14.49
C GLU A 169 6.35 9.97 -13.25
N PHE A 170 7.56 10.54 -13.20
CA PHE A 170 8.13 11.45 -12.16
C PHE A 170 9.16 10.91 -11.16
N LEU A 171 9.99 9.94 -11.56
CA LEU A 171 11.26 9.62 -10.87
C LEU A 171 12.51 10.24 -11.53
N ASN A 172 12.38 11.33 -12.30
CA ASN A 172 13.50 11.90 -13.09
C ASN A 172 13.64 13.44 -13.01
N ALA A 173 13.57 14.04 -11.81
CA ALA A 173 13.79 15.49 -11.64
C ALA A 173 14.76 15.87 -10.49
N ALA A 174 15.71 15.00 -10.12
CA ALA A 174 16.71 15.31 -9.08
C ALA A 174 18.16 14.95 -9.46
N ARG A 175 18.49 15.02 -10.76
CA ARG A 175 19.88 15.11 -11.25
C ARG A 175 19.88 16.21 -12.30
N HIS A 176 20.65 17.28 -12.06
CA HIS A 176 21.03 18.41 -12.94
C HIS A 176 20.91 19.79 -12.26
N ALA A 177 21.49 19.93 -11.06
CA ALA A 177 21.82 21.24 -10.50
C ALA A 177 23.07 21.18 -9.62
N ARG A 178 24.17 20.64 -10.17
CA ARG A 178 25.55 20.87 -9.68
C ARG A 178 26.51 20.81 -10.86
N SER A 179 26.55 21.88 -11.64
CA SER A 179 27.63 22.20 -12.58
C SER A 179 27.50 23.69 -12.91
N GLY A 180 28.56 24.44 -12.67
CA GLY A 180 28.61 25.90 -12.69
C GLY A 180 29.25 26.36 -11.38
N GLY A 181 30.56 26.42 -11.24
CA GLY A 181 31.54 26.88 -12.21
C GLY A 181 32.10 28.20 -11.67
N SER A 182 32.95 28.10 -10.64
CA SER A 182 33.68 29.24 -10.09
C SER A 182 34.87 29.51 -11.01
N VAL A 183 34.76 30.51 -11.87
CA VAL A 183 35.89 31.10 -12.59
C VAL A 183 36.32 32.36 -11.85
N VAL A 184 37.63 32.39 -11.63
CA VAL A 184 38.45 33.41 -11.02
C VAL A 184 38.57 34.62 -11.96
N GLN A 185 38.44 35.83 -11.43
CA GLN A 185 39.30 36.98 -11.72
C GLN A 185 39.07 38.08 -10.68
#